data_AF-A0A961YE50-F1
#
_entry.id   AF-A0A961YE50-F1
#
_cell.length_a   1.000
_cell.length_b   1.000
_cell.length_c   1.000
_cell.angle_alpha   90.00
_cell.angle_beta   90.00
_cell.angle_gamma   90.00
#
_symmetry.space_group_name_H-M   'P 1'
#
loop_
_entity.id
_entity.type
_entity.pdbx_description
1 polymer ?
#
loop_
_entity_poly.entity_id
_entity_poly.type
_entity_poly.pdbx_seq_one_letter_code
_entity_poly.pdbx_strand_id
1 'polypeptide(L)'
;TLARLGEAILRLRPARVIALGDSFHDEKVSTTLPEGLRQQLRGLMAGTEWVWIAGNHDPLPPADIGGDFTAELGLGPLLLRHEPQPGRARGEVSGHLHPAASVTVRGRSLRRRCAACDGERMILPAFGAYTGGLNLRDDAFRGLFDPARLNAYMLGARTIHRVSGRRIGYTG
;
A
#
# COMPACT_ATOMS: atom_id res chain seq x y z
N THR A 1 -9.97 5.61 -8.19
CA THR A 1 -8.70 5.77 -7.46
C THR A 1 -8.10 7.17 -7.62
N LEU A 2 -7.93 7.67 -8.85
CA LEU A 2 -7.32 8.99 -9.11
C LEU A 2 -8.01 10.17 -8.39
N ALA A 3 -9.34 10.20 -8.32
CA ALA A 3 -10.04 11.26 -7.56
C ALA A 3 -9.60 11.33 -6.09
N ARG A 4 -9.54 10.18 -5.39
CA ARG A 4 -9.07 10.10 -4.00
C ARG A 4 -7.59 10.47 -3.86
N LEU A 5 -6.77 10.16 -4.88
CA LEU A 5 -5.37 10.56 -4.91
C LEU A 5 -5.24 12.09 -5.07
N GLY A 6 -6.03 12.68 -5.96
CA GLY A 6 -6.11 14.13 -6.13
C GLY A 6 -6.52 14.86 -4.87
N GLU A 7 -7.55 14.38 -4.16
CA GLU A 7 -7.94 14.93 -2.85
C GLU A 7 -6.79 14.86 -1.84
N ALA A 8 -6.04 13.74 -1.81
CA ALA A 8 -4.91 13.58 -0.91
C ALA A 8 -3.76 14.54 -1.24
N ILE A 9 -3.41 14.68 -2.53
CA ILE A 9 -2.37 15.60 -3.00
C ILE A 9 -2.75 17.05 -2.70
N LEU A 10 -3.99 17.45 -3.01
CA LEU A 10 -4.48 18.81 -2.73
C LEU A 10 -4.43 19.14 -1.23
N ARG A 11 -4.81 18.18 -0.39
CA ARG A 11 -4.83 18.35 1.07
C ARG A 11 -3.43 18.38 1.70
N LEU A 12 -2.55 17.49 1.27
CA LEU A 12 -1.23 17.29 1.90
C LEU A 12 -0.13 18.11 1.24
N ARG A 13 -0.32 18.56 0.00
CA ARG A 13 0.66 19.26 -0.83
C ARG A 13 2.05 18.61 -0.75
N PRO A 14 2.16 17.31 -1.04
CA PRO A 14 3.42 16.60 -0.89
C PRO A 14 4.46 17.13 -1.89
N ALA A 15 5.71 17.23 -1.47
CA ALA A 15 6.82 17.48 -2.40
C ALA A 15 7.08 16.25 -3.30
N ARG A 16 6.78 15.04 -2.80
CA ARG A 16 7.01 13.77 -3.50
C ARG A 16 5.88 12.78 -3.25
N VAL A 17 5.47 12.06 -4.30
CA VAL A 17 4.57 10.91 -4.26
C VAL A 17 5.36 9.66 -4.64
N ILE A 18 5.27 8.62 -3.82
CA ILE A 18 5.94 7.33 -4.06
C ILE A 18 4.87 6.25 -4.13
N ALA A 19 4.71 5.64 -5.30
CA ALA A 19 3.77 4.53 -5.52
C ALA A 19 4.49 3.19 -5.33
N LEU A 20 4.03 2.36 -4.39
CA LEU A 20 4.64 1.07 -4.01
C LEU A 20 4.20 -0.09 -4.93
N GLY A 21 4.30 0.09 -6.25
CA GLY A 21 3.99 -0.91 -7.27
C GLY A 21 2.51 -1.20 -7.53
N ASP A 22 2.31 -2.03 -8.55
CA ASP A 22 1.03 -2.41 -9.16
C ASP A 22 0.18 -1.18 -9.54
N SER A 23 0.85 -0.14 -10.02
CA SER A 23 0.19 1.12 -10.41
C SER A 23 -0.59 0.99 -11.71
N PHE A 24 -0.20 0.05 -12.58
CA PHE A 24 -0.77 -0.13 -13.92
C PHE A 24 -1.21 -1.59 -14.19
N HIS A 25 -1.44 -2.39 -13.15
CA HIS A 25 -1.68 -3.84 -13.21
C HIS A 25 -2.90 -4.30 -14.06
N ASP A 26 -3.77 -3.39 -14.48
CA ASP A 26 -4.97 -3.76 -15.26
C ASP A 26 -4.50 -3.93 -16.71
N GLU A 27 -4.67 -5.12 -17.29
CA GLU A 27 -4.21 -5.45 -18.66
C GLU A 27 -4.71 -4.47 -19.73
N LYS A 28 -5.81 -3.76 -19.45
CA LYS A 28 -6.34 -2.70 -20.33
C LYS A 28 -5.62 -1.35 -20.17
N VAL A 29 -4.99 -1.12 -19.04
CA VAL A 29 -4.18 0.07 -18.71
C VAL A 29 -2.71 -0.15 -19.04
N SER A 30 -2.24 -1.40 -18.94
CA SER A 30 -0.86 -1.80 -19.17
C SER A 30 -0.37 -1.55 -20.59
N THR A 31 -1.28 -1.57 -21.58
CA THR A 31 -0.95 -1.34 -23.00
C THR A 31 -1.18 0.10 -23.44
N THR A 32 -2.22 0.79 -22.96
CA THR A 32 -2.42 2.23 -23.17
C THR A 32 -3.37 2.77 -22.10
N LEU A 33 -2.88 3.67 -21.25
CA LEU A 33 -3.74 4.42 -20.33
C LEU A 33 -4.70 5.31 -21.16
N PRO A 34 -6.04 5.24 -20.95
CA PRO A 34 -6.99 6.09 -21.64
C PRO A 34 -6.64 7.57 -21.50
N GLU A 35 -6.76 8.35 -22.58
CA GLU A 35 -6.29 9.74 -22.63
C GLU A 35 -6.85 10.61 -21.49
N GLY A 36 -8.13 10.44 -21.13
CA GLY A 36 -8.72 11.15 -19.99
C GLY A 36 -8.05 10.84 -18.64
N LEU A 37 -7.70 9.57 -18.38
CA LEU A 37 -6.99 9.17 -17.16
C LEU A 37 -5.54 9.66 -17.18
N ARG A 38 -4.92 9.68 -18.36
CA ARG A 38 -3.57 10.20 -18.57
C ARG A 38 -3.50 11.70 -18.29
N GLN A 39 -4.44 12.48 -18.82
CA GLN A 39 -4.52 13.93 -18.56
C GLN A 39 -4.73 14.21 -17.07
N GLN A 40 -5.63 13.45 -16.43
CA GLN A 40 -5.82 13.55 -14.99
C GLN A 40 -4.53 13.26 -14.21
N LEU A 41 -3.85 12.16 -14.54
CA LEU A 41 -2.60 11.79 -13.87
C LEU A 41 -1.51 12.85 -14.09
N ARG A 42 -1.31 13.34 -15.32
CA ARG A 42 -0.38 14.45 -15.61
C ARG A 42 -0.70 15.71 -14.79
N GLY A 43 -1.99 16.04 -14.64
CA GLY A 43 -2.43 17.14 -13.78
C GLY A 43 -2.06 16.93 -12.31
N LEU A 44 -2.18 15.71 -11.80
CA LEU A 44 -1.73 15.36 -10.44
C LEU A 44 -0.20 15.38 -10.28
N MET A 45 0.52 15.14 -11.37
CA MET A 45 1.98 15.13 -11.37
C MET A 45 2.62 16.51 -11.45
N ALA A 46 1.88 17.50 -11.96
CA ALA A 46 2.39 18.86 -12.08
C ALA A 46 2.84 19.42 -10.71
N GLY A 47 4.12 19.81 -10.61
CA GLY A 47 4.69 20.42 -9.42
C GLY A 47 4.93 19.47 -8.24
N THR A 48 4.84 18.16 -8.45
CA THR A 48 5.14 17.13 -7.45
C THR A 48 6.18 16.17 -8.04
N GLU A 49 7.15 15.73 -7.25
CA GLU A 49 8.07 14.66 -7.68
C GLU A 49 7.36 13.30 -7.61
N TRP A 50 7.55 12.44 -8.60
CA TRP A 50 6.91 11.12 -8.64
C TRP A 50 7.94 10.02 -8.77
N VAL A 51 7.82 9.02 -7.89
CA VAL A 51 8.58 7.78 -7.96
C VAL A 51 7.61 6.61 -8.05
N TRP A 52 7.84 5.76 -9.03
CA TRP A 52 7.11 4.54 -9.29
C TRP A 52 8.00 3.36 -8.94
N ILE A 53 7.70 2.70 -7.83
CA ILE A 53 8.33 1.43 -7.51
C ILE A 53 7.67 0.35 -8.37
N ALA A 54 8.45 -0.46 -9.08
CA ALA A 54 7.92 -1.51 -9.95
C ALA A 54 7.18 -2.59 -9.13
N GLY A 55 5.94 -2.89 -9.52
CA GLY A 55 5.21 -4.07 -9.05
C GLY A 55 5.56 -5.33 -9.83
N ASN A 56 5.24 -6.50 -9.28
CA ASN A 56 5.45 -7.78 -9.96
C ASN A 56 4.51 -7.97 -11.16
N HIS A 57 3.40 -7.21 -11.17
CA HIS A 57 2.42 -7.21 -12.24
C HIS A 57 2.48 -5.95 -13.11
N ASP A 58 3.41 -5.03 -12.82
CA ASP A 58 3.54 -3.83 -13.64
C ASP A 58 4.25 -4.18 -14.96
N PRO A 59 3.65 -3.87 -16.13
CA PRO A 59 4.41 -3.85 -17.38
C PRO A 59 5.51 -2.78 -17.29
N LEU A 60 6.34 -2.70 -18.34
CA LEU A 60 7.07 -1.45 -18.60
C LEU A 60 6.08 -0.27 -18.53
N PRO A 61 6.42 0.80 -17.80
CA PRO A 61 5.50 1.91 -17.64
C PRO A 61 5.15 2.52 -19.00
N PRO A 62 3.93 3.07 -19.17
CA PRO A 62 3.58 3.77 -20.40
C PRO A 62 4.63 4.86 -20.68
N ALA A 63 5.18 4.87 -21.90
CA ALA A 63 6.31 5.73 -22.29
C ALA A 63 6.05 7.24 -22.12
N ASP A 64 4.79 7.63 -21.92
CA ASP A 64 4.34 9.02 -21.84
C ASP A 64 3.88 9.44 -20.43
N ILE A 65 4.18 8.63 -19.41
CA ILE A 65 4.07 8.95 -17.99
C ILE A 65 5.46 9.34 -17.45
N GLY A 66 5.55 10.52 -16.83
CA GLY A 66 6.79 11.00 -16.22
C GLY A 66 7.09 10.39 -14.84
N GLY A 67 8.13 10.89 -14.18
CA GLY A 67 8.58 10.40 -12.87
C GLY A 67 9.66 9.32 -13.00
N ASP A 68 10.23 8.96 -11.86
CA ASP A 68 11.34 8.01 -11.78
C ASP A 68 10.80 6.59 -11.55
N PHE A 69 11.29 5.64 -12.34
CA PHE A 69 10.91 4.22 -12.21
C PHE A 69 12.08 3.45 -11.61
N THR A 70 11.83 2.74 -10.51
CA THR A 70 12.86 1.98 -9.79
C THR A 70 12.29 0.70 -9.21
N ALA A 71 13.12 -0.30 -8.94
CA ALA A 71 12.69 -1.52 -8.24
C ALA A 71 12.52 -1.28 -6.73
N GLU A 72 13.33 -0.40 -6.15
CA GLU A 72 13.32 -0.05 -4.72
C GLU A 72 13.80 1.39 -4.53
N LEU A 73 13.43 2.02 -3.42
CA LEU A 73 13.87 3.37 -3.07
C LEU A 73 14.34 3.43 -1.61
N GLY A 74 15.59 3.84 -1.41
CA GLY A 74 16.10 4.22 -0.09
C GLY A 74 15.67 5.66 0.26
N LEU A 75 15.15 5.86 1.46
CA LEU A 75 14.79 7.17 2.00
C LEU A 75 15.26 7.29 3.46
N GLY A 76 16.50 7.75 3.64
CA GLY A 76 17.15 7.74 4.94
C GLY A 76 17.22 6.31 5.51
N PRO A 77 16.66 6.03 6.70
CA PRO A 77 16.65 4.69 7.28
C PRO A 77 15.56 3.78 6.69
N LEU A 78 14.74 4.27 5.76
CA LEU A 78 13.65 3.51 5.17
C LEU A 78 14.06 2.89 3.84
N LEU A 79 13.50 1.72 3.57
CA LEU A 79 13.60 1.04 2.29
C LEU A 79 12.20 0.75 1.77
N LEU A 80 11.83 1.43 0.71
CA LEU A 80 10.52 1.32 0.08
C LEU A 80 10.61 0.31 -1.07
N ARG A 81 9.68 -0.65 -1.11
CA ARG A 81 9.61 -1.70 -2.13
C ARG A 81 8.17 -2.11 -2.39
N HIS A 82 7.91 -2.83 -3.47
CA HIS A 82 6.58 -3.34 -3.74
C HIS A 82 6.22 -4.52 -2.83
N GLU A 83 7.00 -5.60 -2.89
CA GLU A 83 6.73 -6.84 -2.17
C GLU A 83 7.62 -6.98 -0.91
N PRO A 84 7.05 -7.30 0.27
CA PRO A 84 7.85 -7.55 1.48
C PRO A 84 8.78 -8.74 1.31
N GLN A 85 10.03 -8.63 1.77
CA GLN A 85 10.98 -9.75 1.70
C GLN A 85 11.01 -10.58 2.99
N PRO A 86 11.22 -11.90 2.94
CA PRO A 86 11.38 -12.73 4.13
C PRO A 86 12.56 -12.28 5.01
N GLY A 87 12.50 -12.61 6.31
CA GLY A 87 13.60 -12.35 7.24
C GLY A 87 13.55 -10.97 7.91
N ARG A 88 14.69 -10.47 8.37
CA ARG A 88 14.76 -9.17 9.07
C ARG A 88 14.91 -8.05 8.05
N ALA A 89 13.96 -7.11 8.02
CA ALA A 89 13.96 -5.98 7.09
C ALA A 89 13.69 -4.66 7.84
N ARG A 90 14.69 -4.19 8.60
CA ARG A 90 14.56 -2.96 9.39
C ARG A 90 14.38 -1.75 8.47
N GLY A 91 13.34 -0.97 8.71
CA GLY A 91 12.98 0.21 7.91
C GLY A 91 12.19 -0.12 6.64
N GLU A 92 11.79 -1.36 6.40
CA GLU A 92 11.03 -1.72 5.21
C GLU A 92 9.62 -1.11 5.23
N VAL A 93 9.21 -0.49 4.13
CA VAL A 93 7.83 -0.11 3.85
C VAL A 93 7.41 -0.73 2.52
N SER A 94 6.41 -1.61 2.55
CA SER A 94 6.00 -2.39 1.38
C SER A 94 4.48 -2.41 1.16
N GLY A 95 4.08 -2.85 -0.03
CA GLY A 95 2.68 -3.02 -0.45
C GLY A 95 2.35 -4.49 -0.70
N HIS A 96 1.89 -4.79 -1.91
CA HIS A 96 1.57 -6.12 -2.45
C HIS A 96 0.50 -6.93 -1.70
N LEU A 97 0.74 -7.33 -0.45
CA LEU A 97 -0.14 -8.23 0.32
C LEU A 97 -1.44 -7.57 0.80
N HIS A 98 -1.47 -6.24 0.85
CA HIS A 98 -2.64 -5.44 1.21
C HIS A 98 -3.35 -5.89 2.51
N PRO A 99 -2.72 -5.71 3.68
CA PRO A 99 -3.20 -6.32 4.91
C PRO A 99 -4.58 -5.82 5.35
N ALA A 100 -5.31 -6.75 5.96
CA ALA A 100 -6.57 -6.54 6.66
C ALA A 100 -6.56 -7.27 8.00
N ALA A 101 -7.31 -6.75 8.97
CA ALA A 101 -7.47 -7.37 10.27
C ALA A 101 -8.96 -7.60 10.56
N SER A 102 -9.25 -8.77 11.14
CA SER A 102 -10.57 -9.10 11.69
C SER A 102 -10.50 -9.07 13.21
N VAL A 103 -11.43 -8.36 13.85
CA VAL A 103 -11.55 -8.28 15.31
C VAL A 103 -13.00 -8.49 15.74
N THR A 104 -13.21 -9.09 16.90
CA THR A 104 -14.55 -9.19 17.50
C THR A 104 -14.81 -8.00 18.40
N VAL A 105 -15.86 -7.25 18.12
CA VAL A 105 -16.31 -6.10 18.92
C VAL A 105 -17.77 -6.32 19.28
N ARG A 106 -18.07 -6.39 20.59
CA ARG A 106 -19.45 -6.61 21.10
C ARG A 106 -20.15 -7.80 20.41
N GLY A 107 -19.44 -8.92 20.26
CA GLY A 107 -19.95 -10.15 19.65
C GLY A 107 -20.07 -10.12 18.12
N ARG A 108 -19.68 -9.04 17.44
CA ARG A 108 -19.70 -8.95 15.97
C ARG A 108 -18.29 -8.93 15.41
N SER A 109 -18.05 -9.69 14.34
CA SER A 109 -16.80 -9.67 13.60
C SER A 109 -16.72 -8.42 12.72
N LEU A 110 -15.62 -7.68 12.85
CA LEU A 110 -15.32 -6.48 12.09
C LEU A 110 -14.01 -6.67 11.34
N ARG A 111 -14.09 -6.73 10.01
CA ARG A 111 -12.92 -6.75 9.12
C ARG A 111 -12.67 -5.37 8.52
N ARG A 112 -11.43 -4.90 8.57
CA ARG A 112 -10.99 -3.66 7.90
C ARG A 112 -9.59 -3.81 7.34
N ARG A 113 -9.31 -3.08 6.25
CA ARG A 113 -7.94 -2.83 5.78
C ARG A 113 -7.13 -2.17 6.89
N CYS A 114 -5.85 -2.47 6.96
CA CYS A 114 -4.94 -1.90 7.94
C CYS A 114 -3.56 -1.71 7.35
N ALA A 115 -2.75 -0.81 7.94
CA ALA A 115 -1.31 -0.97 7.87
C ALA A 115 -0.87 -1.96 8.96
N ALA A 116 0.10 -2.82 8.68
CA ALA A 116 0.62 -3.80 9.62
C ALA A 116 2.09 -3.50 9.93
N CYS A 117 2.47 -3.47 11.20
CA CYS A 117 3.83 -3.12 11.60
C CYS A 117 4.21 -3.73 12.97
N ASP A 118 5.45 -4.16 13.10
CA ASP A 118 6.04 -4.76 14.30
C ASP A 118 7.17 -3.91 14.93
N GLY A 119 7.36 -2.68 14.42
CA GLY A 119 8.43 -1.76 14.78
C GLY A 119 9.69 -1.88 13.90
N GLU A 120 9.86 -2.97 13.14
CA GLU A 120 10.99 -3.12 12.20
C GLU A 120 10.54 -2.89 10.75
N ARG A 121 9.34 -3.35 10.35
CA ARG A 121 8.78 -3.10 9.01
C ARG A 121 7.32 -2.63 9.04
N MET A 122 6.84 -2.10 7.92
CA MET A 122 5.44 -1.75 7.71
C MET A 122 4.93 -2.22 6.34
N ILE A 123 3.79 -2.93 6.32
CA ILE A 123 3.09 -3.30 5.09
C ILE A 123 1.81 -2.48 4.99
N LEU A 124 1.64 -1.75 3.89
CA LEU A 124 0.55 -0.81 3.66
C LEU A 124 -0.63 -1.48 2.93
N PRO A 125 -1.87 -1.08 3.25
CA PRO A 125 -3.05 -1.55 2.53
C PRO A 125 -3.09 -0.96 1.12
N ALA A 126 -3.84 -1.60 0.21
CA ALA A 126 -4.11 -1.03 -1.10
C ALA A 126 -4.76 0.36 -0.98
N PHE A 127 -4.21 1.35 -1.71
CA PHE A 127 -4.83 2.67 -1.82
C PHE A 127 -6.13 2.63 -2.63
N GLY A 128 -6.12 1.82 -3.71
CA GLY A 128 -7.23 1.63 -4.65
C GLY A 128 -8.41 0.83 -4.10
N ALA A 129 -9.30 0.41 -5.01
CA ALA A 129 -10.55 -0.28 -4.69
C ALA A 129 -10.41 -1.80 -4.49
N TYR A 130 -9.18 -2.33 -4.39
CA TYR A 130 -8.95 -3.77 -4.23
C TYR A 130 -9.71 -4.31 -3.01
N THR A 131 -10.47 -5.38 -3.24
CA THR A 131 -11.49 -5.85 -2.30
C THR A 131 -10.87 -6.62 -1.15
N GLY A 132 -11.14 -6.15 0.07
CA GLY A 132 -10.96 -6.91 1.31
C GLY A 132 -9.56 -6.97 1.91
N GLY A 133 -8.49 -7.09 1.10
CA GLY A 133 -7.11 -7.28 1.54
C GLY A 133 -6.86 -8.64 2.24
N LEU A 134 -5.62 -9.14 2.32
CA LEU A 134 -5.35 -10.42 2.99
C LEU A 134 -5.44 -10.28 4.51
N ASN A 135 -6.09 -11.23 5.20
CA ASN A 135 -6.13 -11.19 6.66
C ASN A 135 -4.72 -11.38 7.21
N LEU A 136 -4.32 -10.67 8.26
CA LEU A 136 -3.01 -10.81 8.90
C LEU A 136 -2.71 -12.20 9.49
N ARG A 137 -3.70 -13.09 9.54
CA ARG A 137 -3.55 -14.52 9.87
C ARG A 137 -3.31 -15.42 8.67
N ASP A 138 -3.33 -14.87 7.46
CA ASP A 138 -3.02 -15.57 6.23
C ASP A 138 -1.55 -16.02 6.21
N ASP A 139 -1.28 -17.15 5.56
CA ASP A 139 0.05 -17.74 5.47
C ASP A 139 1.04 -16.85 4.72
N ALA A 140 0.58 -15.96 3.84
CA ALA A 140 1.41 -14.97 3.17
C ALA A 140 2.14 -14.02 4.14
N PHE A 141 1.66 -13.86 5.38
CA PHE A 141 2.33 -13.04 6.40
C PHE A 141 3.30 -13.82 7.30
N ARG A 142 3.40 -15.14 7.13
CA ARG A 142 4.23 -15.99 7.98
C ARG A 142 5.71 -15.61 7.87
N GLY A 143 6.33 -15.31 9.02
CA GLY A 143 7.75 -14.95 9.08
C GLY A 143 8.08 -13.50 8.67
N LEU A 144 7.08 -12.69 8.30
CA LEU A 144 7.31 -11.28 7.95
C LEU A 144 7.35 -10.36 9.18
N PHE A 145 6.61 -10.69 10.23
CA PHE A 145 6.50 -9.87 11.44
C PHE A 145 6.90 -10.65 12.69
N ASP A 146 7.44 -9.95 13.69
CA ASP A 146 7.50 -10.46 15.06
C ASP A 146 6.07 -10.53 15.66
N PRO A 147 5.53 -11.74 15.95
CA PRO A 147 4.18 -11.89 16.47
C PRO A 147 3.94 -11.20 17.83
N ALA A 148 4.99 -11.03 18.63
CA ALA A 148 4.90 -10.37 19.92
C ALA A 148 4.76 -8.84 19.78
N ARG A 149 5.26 -8.26 18.69
CA ARG A 149 5.25 -6.82 18.43
C ARG A 149 4.27 -6.38 17.36
N LEU A 150 3.68 -7.30 16.59
CA LEU A 150 2.73 -7.01 15.52
C LEU A 150 1.56 -6.13 16.00
N ASN A 151 1.30 -5.06 15.28
CA ASN A 151 0.12 -4.21 15.41
C ASN A 151 -0.53 -4.01 14.03
N ALA A 152 -1.86 -4.05 14.02
CA ALA A 152 -2.68 -3.60 12.91
C ALA A 152 -3.21 -2.19 13.19
N TYR A 153 -2.93 -1.26 12.28
CA TYR A 153 -3.48 0.08 12.26
C TYR A 153 -4.71 0.08 11.36
N MET A 154 -5.85 -0.33 11.92
CA MET A 154 -7.10 -0.54 11.20
C MET A 154 -7.71 0.79 10.76
N LEU A 155 -8.05 0.89 9.47
CA LEU A 155 -8.62 2.08 8.88
C LEU A 155 -10.12 2.19 9.22
N GLY A 156 -10.48 3.24 9.96
CA GLY A 156 -11.85 3.69 10.14
C GLY A 156 -12.22 4.78 9.13
N ALA A 157 -13.46 5.28 9.21
CA ALA A 157 -13.94 6.32 8.29
C ALA A 157 -13.17 7.65 8.44
N ARG A 158 -12.75 7.98 9.67
CA ARG A 158 -12.06 9.24 9.99
C ARG A 158 -10.86 9.07 10.93
N THR A 159 -10.65 7.87 11.44
CA THR A 159 -9.69 7.56 12.50
C THR A 159 -8.95 6.28 12.17
N ILE A 160 -7.75 6.14 12.73
CA ILE A 160 -6.97 4.90 12.67
C ILE A 160 -7.01 4.26 14.06
N HIS A 161 -7.34 2.98 14.12
CA HIS A 161 -7.41 2.23 15.36
C HIS A 161 -6.26 1.23 15.44
N ARG A 162 -5.39 1.39 16.44
CA ARG A 162 -4.33 0.43 16.71
C ARG A 162 -4.90 -0.80 17.42
N VAL A 163 -4.64 -1.97 16.88
CA VAL A 163 -5.01 -3.27 17.44
C VAL A 163 -3.77 -4.16 17.53
N SER A 164 -3.51 -4.74 18.70
CA SER A 164 -2.44 -5.73 18.86
C SER A 164 -2.73 -6.97 18.02
N GLY A 165 -1.70 -7.53 17.38
CA GLY A 165 -1.78 -8.78 16.62
C GLY A 165 -2.41 -9.94 17.39
N ARG A 166 -2.25 -9.96 18.72
CA ARG A 166 -2.86 -10.95 19.62
C ARG A 166 -4.39 -10.92 19.61
N ARG A 167 -5.00 -9.79 19.24
CA ARG A 167 -6.47 -9.59 19.19
C ARG A 167 -7.05 -9.86 17.79
N ILE A 168 -6.21 -10.11 16.80
CA ILE A 168 -6.66 -10.38 15.43
C ILE A 168 -7.12 -11.83 15.35
N GLY A 169 -8.39 -12.02 14.98
CA GLY A 169 -8.97 -13.34 14.73
C GLY A 169 -8.74 -13.82 13.30
N TYR A 170 -8.89 -15.13 13.10
CA TYR A 170 -9.04 -15.71 11.78
C TYR A 170 -10.34 -15.20 11.15
N THR A 171 -10.38 -15.13 9.81
CA THR A 171 -11.67 -14.97 9.12
C THR A 171 -12.56 -16.16 9.52
N GLY A 172 -13.78 -15.86 9.99
CA GLY A 172 -14.85 -16.85 10.04
C GLY A 172 -15.37 -17.14 8.65
#